data_AF-A0A930F0I8-F1
#
_entry.id   AF-A0A930F0I8-F1
#
_cell.length_a   1.000
_cell.length_b   1.000
_cell.length_c   1.000
_cell.angle_alpha   90.00
_cell.angle_beta   90.00
_cell.angle_gamma   90.00
#
_symmetry.space_group_name_H-M   'P 1'
#
loop_
_entity.id
_entity.type
_entity.pdbx_description
1 polymer ?
#
loop_
_entity_poly.entity_id
_entity_poly.type
_entity_poly.pdbx_seq_one_letter_code
_entity_poly.pdbx_strand_id
1 'polypeptide(L)'
;MAVDIGIYFGEVFIKNHEGLKWEQYFSRSKYHMDKGHMVIKGFGKDVLNSIWVIYILASGLAKKTKKGTRLYELYNVWERYLE
;
A
#
# COMPACT_ATOMS: atom_id res chain seq x y z
N MET A 1 9.06 -0.58 -12.09
CA MET A 1 8.36 -1.87 -11.86
C MET A 1 7.64 -1.92 -10.52
N ALA A 2 8.31 -2.05 -9.37
CA ALA A 2 7.60 -2.14 -8.07
C ALA A 2 6.78 -0.89 -7.73
N VAL A 3 7.27 0.30 -8.12
CA VAL A 3 6.53 1.57 -7.99
C VAL A 3 5.25 1.54 -8.82
N ASP A 4 5.34 1.20 -10.11
CA ASP A 4 4.18 1.16 -11.02
C ASP A 4 3.12 0.15 -10.55
N ILE A 5 3.55 -1.02 -10.10
CA ILE A 5 2.67 -2.05 -9.52
C ILE A 5 2.04 -1.54 -8.21
N GLY A 6 2.80 -0.84 -7.36
CA GLY A 6 2.30 -0.23 -6.13
C GLY A 6 1.25 0.85 -6.37
N ILE A 7 1.47 1.70 -7.38
CA ILE A 7 0.48 2.70 -7.81
C ILE A 7 -0.77 2.00 -8.31
N TYR A 8 -0.64 1.04 -9.24
CA TYR A 8 -1.78 0.28 -9.76
C TYR A 8 -2.56 -0.45 -8.65
N PHE A 9 -1.86 -1.10 -7.73
CA PHE A 9 -2.47 -1.77 -6.58
C PHE A 9 -3.30 -0.79 -5.73
N GLY A 10 -2.76 0.41 -5.52
CA GLY A 10 -3.47 1.48 -4.84
C GLY A 10 -4.70 2.01 -5.60
N GLU A 11 -4.56 2.20 -6.91
CA GLU A 11 -5.65 2.61 -7.79
C GLU A 11 -6.82 1.61 -7.81
N VAL A 12 -6.53 0.31 -7.75
CA VAL A 12 -7.57 -0.72 -7.66
C VAL A 12 -8.39 -0.55 -6.39
N PHE A 13 -7.75 -0.30 -5.24
CA PHE A 13 -8.47 -0.02 -3.99
C PHE A 13 -9.37 1.21 -4.10
N ILE A 14 -8.84 2.33 -4.60
CA ILE A 14 -9.60 3.57 -4.73
C ILE A 14 -10.80 3.42 -5.66
N LYS A 15 -10.68 2.62 -6.72
CA LYS A 15 -11.78 2.35 -7.65
C LYS A 15 -12.83 1.40 -7.09
N ASN A 16 -12.44 0.48 -6.21
CA ASN A 16 -13.35 -0.52 -5.65
C ASN A 16 -14.05 -0.07 -4.37
N HIS A 17 -13.52 0.94 -3.66
CA HIS A 17 -14.06 1.41 -2.38
C HIS A 17 -14.18 2.93 -2.35
N GLU A 18 -15.41 3.41 -2.18
CA GLU A 18 -15.69 4.84 -2.04
C GLU A 18 -15.03 5.41 -0.77
N GLY A 19 -14.60 6.66 -0.82
CA GLY A 19 -13.99 7.36 0.32
C GLY A 19 -12.48 7.15 0.47
N LEU A 20 -11.90 6.17 -0.24
CA LEU A 20 -10.44 6.05 -0.35
C LEU A 20 -9.87 7.13 -1.26
N LYS A 21 -8.72 7.70 -0.87
CA LYS A 21 -8.04 8.72 -1.66
C LYS A 21 -6.55 8.77 -1.39
N TRP A 22 -5.81 9.17 -2.40
CA TRP A 22 -4.39 9.49 -2.26
C TRP A 22 -4.19 10.74 -1.39
N GLU A 23 -3.22 10.67 -0.48
CA GLU A 23 -2.71 11.79 0.30
C GLU A 23 -1.17 11.74 0.37
N GLN A 24 -0.55 12.88 0.67
CA GLN A 24 0.89 12.99 0.89
C GLN A 24 1.16 13.85 2.11
N TYR A 25 1.96 13.35 3.05
CA TYR A 25 2.24 14.07 4.29
C TYR A 25 3.63 14.68 4.30
N PHE A 26 3.70 15.99 4.09
CA PHE A 26 4.95 16.75 4.18
C PHE A 26 5.25 17.27 5.59
N SER A 27 4.22 17.50 6.40
CA SER A 27 4.32 18.08 7.74
C SER A 27 4.64 17.08 8.85
N ARG A 28 4.66 15.78 8.57
CA ARG A 28 4.99 14.75 9.57
C ARG A 28 6.45 14.86 10.06
N SER A 29 6.73 14.26 11.22
CA SER A 29 8.09 14.14 11.78
C SER A 29 9.05 13.59 10.73
N LYS A 30 10.30 14.08 10.70
CA LYS A 30 11.34 13.60 9.77
C LYS A 30 11.67 12.11 9.91
N TYR A 31 11.31 11.50 11.04
CA TYR A 31 11.50 10.06 11.30
C TYR A 31 10.26 9.23 10.95
N HIS A 32 9.18 9.86 10.46
CA HIS A 32 7.99 9.13 10.06
C HIS A 32 8.23 8.43 8.73
N MET A 33 7.97 7.12 8.67
CA MET A 33 8.26 6.28 7.49
C MET A 33 7.58 6.78 6.21
N ASP A 34 6.34 7.27 6.31
CA ASP A 34 5.60 7.81 5.15
C ASP A 34 5.81 9.31 4.89
N LYS A 35 6.77 9.97 5.54
CA LYS A 35 6.98 11.42 5.29
C LYS A 35 7.39 11.64 3.83
N GLY A 36 6.64 12.48 3.12
CA GLY A 36 6.88 12.77 1.71
C GLY A 36 6.50 11.63 0.76
N HIS A 37 5.95 10.51 1.27
CA HIS A 37 5.45 9.43 0.44
C HIS A 37 3.95 9.60 0.17
N MET A 38 3.52 9.14 -1.01
CA MET A 38 2.11 8.99 -1.34
C MET A 38 1.54 7.78 -0.62
N VAL A 39 0.41 7.97 0.04
CA VAL A 39 -0.33 6.91 0.73
C VAL A 39 -1.82 7.03 0.46
N ILE A 40 -2.58 5.99 0.75
CA ILE A 40 -4.03 5.99 0.63
C ILE A 40 -4.64 6.06 2.01
N LYS A 41 -5.50 7.07 2.22
CA LYS A 41 -6.32 7.20 3.42
C LYS A 41 -7.64 6.44 3.28
N GLY A 42 -8.22 6.08 4.43
CA GLY A 42 -9.55 5.48 4.55
C GLY A 42 -9.56 4.04 5.04
N PHE A 43 -8.42 3.51 5.48
CA PHE A 43 -8.28 2.21 6.14
C PHE A 43 -8.41 2.37 7.67
N GLY A 44 -9.56 2.86 8.14
CA GLY A 44 -9.78 3.16 9.56
C GLY A 44 -8.84 4.25 10.11
N LYS A 45 -8.03 3.89 11.11
CA LYS A 45 -6.99 4.78 11.67
C LYS A 45 -5.66 4.72 10.92
N ASP A 46 -5.51 3.74 10.03
CA ASP A 46 -4.27 3.47 9.30
C ASP A 46 -4.27 4.12 7.92
N VAL A 47 -3.10 4.07 7.28
CA VAL A 47 -2.89 4.49 5.90
C VAL A 47 -2.17 3.38 5.15
N LEU A 48 -2.53 3.20 3.88
CA LEU A 48 -1.87 2.24 3.01
C LEU A 48 -0.78 2.94 2.20
N ASN A 49 0.48 2.67 2.52
CA ASN A 49 1.60 2.95 1.61
C ASN A 49 1.76 1.76 0.64
N SER A 50 0.95 1.75 -0.43
CA SER A 50 0.89 0.63 -1.37
C SER A 50 2.24 0.37 -2.06
N ILE A 51 2.99 1.43 -2.36
CA ILE A 51 4.32 1.33 -2.98
C ILE A 51 5.28 0.59 -2.05
N TRP A 52 5.29 0.91 -0.76
CA TRP A 52 6.13 0.23 0.22
C TRP A 52 5.74 -1.23 0.41
N VAL A 53 4.44 -1.52 0.49
CA VAL A 53 3.92 -2.89 0.60
C VAL A 53 4.38 -3.75 -0.59
N ILE A 54 4.23 -3.24 -1.81
CA ILE A 54 4.67 -3.94 -3.03
C ILE A 54 6.19 -4.07 -3.09
N TYR A 55 6.93 -3.05 -2.67
CA TYR A 55 8.39 -3.12 -2.61
C TYR A 55 8.87 -4.26 -1.68
N ILE A 56 8.28 -4.38 -0.49
CA ILE A 56 8.57 -5.48 0.45
C ILE A 56 8.24 -6.84 -0.18
N LEU A 57 7.07 -6.95 -0.82
CA LEU A 57 6.67 -8.19 -1.49
C LEU A 57 7.66 -8.59 -2.59
N ALA A 58 8.00 -7.65 -3.48
CA ALA A 58 8.94 -7.88 -4.58
C ALA A 58 10.31 -8.33 -4.07
N SER A 59 10.82 -7.68 -3.01
CA SER A 59 12.06 -8.08 -2.34
C SER A 59 11.99 -9.50 -1.78
N GLY A 60 10.89 -9.87 -1.14
CA GLY A 60 10.67 -11.22 -0.63
C GLY A 60 10.57 -12.29 -1.72
N LEU A 61 9.94 -11.97 -2.86
CA LEU A 61 9.90 -12.84 -4.04
C LEU A 61 11.30 -13.06 -4.62
N ALA A 62 12.08 -11.99 -4.79
CA ALA A 62 13.45 -12.07 -5.29
C ALA A 62 14.35 -12.93 -4.38
N LYS A 63 14.15 -12.84 -3.06
CA LYS A 63 14.85 -13.65 -2.05
C LYS A 63 14.26 -15.05 -1.87
N LYS A 64 13.21 -15.44 -2.62
CA LYS A 64 12.48 -16.71 -2.48
C LYS A 64 11.91 -16.97 -1.07
N THR A 65 11.68 -15.92 -0.30
CA THR A 65 11.05 -16.01 1.04
C THR A 65 9.54 -15.81 1.00
N LYS A 66 9.01 -15.39 -0.15
CA LYS A 66 7.56 -15.23 -0.42
C LYS A 66 7.17 -15.99 -1.69
N LYS A 67 5.86 -16.30 -1.82
CA LYS A 67 5.26 -16.97 -2.99
C LYS A 67 4.45 -15.98 -3.83
N GLY A 68 4.26 -16.29 -5.12
CA GLY A 68 3.58 -15.42 -6.08
C GLY A 68 2.09 -15.11 -5.79
N THR A 69 1.40 -15.96 -5.04
CA THR A 69 -0.02 -15.76 -4.64
C THR A 69 -0.22 -14.60 -3.66
N ARG A 70 0.87 -14.06 -3.11
CA ARG A 70 0.83 -13.17 -1.96
C ARG A 70 0.25 -11.78 -2.26
N LEU A 71 0.19 -11.36 -3.52
CA LEU A 71 -0.41 -10.07 -3.91
C LEU A 71 -1.92 -10.05 -3.64
N TYR A 72 -2.64 -11.11 -4.03
CA TYR A 72 -4.07 -11.26 -3.78
C TYR A 72 -4.36 -11.39 -2.29
N GLU A 73 -3.54 -12.17 -1.57
CA GLU A 73 -3.65 -12.29 -0.12
C GLU A 73 -3.44 -10.94 0.59
N LEU A 74 -2.51 -10.11 0.12
CA LEU A 74 -2.31 -8.75 0.64
C LEU A 74 -3.53 -7.86 0.40
N TYR A 75 -4.15 -7.95 -0.78
CA TYR A 75 -5.40 -7.23 -1.06
C TYR A 75 -6.48 -7.59 -0.03
N ASN A 76 -6.75 -8.88 0.15
CA ASN A 76 -7.77 -9.36 1.10
C ASN A 76 -7.44 -9.05 2.57
N VAL A 77 -6.16 -8.84 2.92
CA VAL A 77 -5.77 -8.39 4.26
C VAL A 77 -6.13 -6.92 4.44
N TRP A 78 -5.80 -6.07 3.46
CA TRP A 78 -6.10 -4.64 3.51
C TRP A 78 -7.59 -4.33 3.43
N GLU A 79 -8.39 -5.15 2.73
CA GLU A 79 -9.85 -5.01 2.73
C GLU A 79 -10.45 -5.10 4.14
N ARG A 80 -9.86 -5.88 5.05
CA ARG A 80 -10.36 -6.02 6.44
C ARG A 80 -10.17 -4.75 7.28
N TYR A 81 -9.38 -3.80 6.81
CA TYR A 81 -9.20 -2.51 7.47
C TYR A 81 -10.19 -1.44 6.97
N LEU A 82 -11.09 -1.80 6.05
CA LEU A 82 -12.16 -0.93 5.54
C LEU A 82 -13.47 -1.08 6.33
N GLU A 83 -13.57 -2.11 7.18
CA GLU A 83 -14.65 -2.33 8.15
C GLU A 83 -14.47 -1.46 9.41
#